data_AF-A0A7K3J0B2-F1
#
_entry.id   AF-A0A7K3J0B2-F1
#
_cell.length_a   1.000
_cell.length_b   1.000
_cell.length_c   1.000
_cell.angle_alpha   90.00
_cell.angle_beta   90.00
_cell.angle_gamma   90.00
#
_symmetry.space_group_name_H-M   'P 1'
#
loop_
_entity.id
_entity.type
_entity.pdbx_description
1 polymer ?
#
loop_
_entity_poly.entity_id
_entity_poly.type
_entity_poly.pdbx_seq_one_letter_code
_entity_poly.pdbx_strand_id
1 'polypeptide(L)'
;ELGEKSEEEHLKVIKVLKDCNLSNVILAGPLFTRAGGGSGFRSFPDIGKLKEYLRKEPVKGFHILIKGSRGMALEQIYNLL
;
A
#
# COMPACT_ATOMS: atom_id res chain seq x y z
N GLU A 1 6.74 -12.78 -6.64
CA GLU A 1 8.13 -13.13 -7.00
C GLU A 1 8.96 -13.72 -5.84
N LEU A 2 8.37 -14.03 -4.66
CA LEU A 2 9.14 -14.59 -3.51
C LEU A 2 8.58 -15.91 -2.94
N GLY A 3 7.52 -16.47 -3.52
CA GLY A 3 6.89 -17.70 -3.01
C GLY A 3 6.52 -17.59 -1.52
N GLU A 4 6.85 -18.61 -0.73
CA GLU A 4 6.59 -18.67 0.72
C GLU A 4 7.29 -17.58 1.53
N LYS A 5 8.42 -17.03 1.05
CA LYS A 5 9.13 -15.93 1.73
C LYS A 5 8.45 -14.57 1.56
N SER A 6 7.38 -14.50 0.78
CA SER A 6 6.72 -13.23 0.50
C SER A 6 6.11 -12.62 1.76
N GLU A 7 5.52 -13.40 2.65
CA GLU A 7 4.83 -12.84 3.83
C GLU A 7 5.79 -12.19 4.83
N GLU A 8 6.93 -12.84 5.11
CA GLU A 8 7.96 -12.31 6.01
C GLU A 8 8.52 -10.97 5.51
N GLU A 9 8.78 -10.84 4.21
CA GLU A 9 9.28 -9.59 3.63
C GLU A 9 8.24 -8.46 3.71
N HIS A 10 6.95 -8.76 3.55
CA HIS A 10 5.90 -7.75 3.69
C HIS A 10 5.78 -7.29 5.16
N LEU A 11 5.95 -8.19 6.12
CA LEU A 11 5.99 -7.84 7.55
C LEU A 11 7.21 -6.95 7.89
N LYS A 12 8.38 -7.22 7.30
CA LYS A 12 9.56 -6.35 7.45
C LYS A 12 9.29 -4.94 6.93
N VAL A 13 8.65 -4.81 5.77
CA VAL A 13 8.25 -3.50 5.24
C VAL A 13 7.27 -2.81 6.17
N ILE A 14 6.25 -3.52 6.69
CA ILE A 14 5.30 -2.95 7.65
C ILE A 14 6.00 -2.45 8.92
N LYS A 15 6.99 -3.19 9.42
CA LYS A 15 7.78 -2.75 10.56
C LYS A 15 8.52 -1.44 10.26
N VAL A 16 9.21 -1.36 9.13
CA VAL A 16 9.88 -0.12 8.70
C VAL A 16 8.88 1.05 8.59
N LEU A 17 7.69 0.81 8.03
CA LEU A 17 6.65 1.84 7.91
C LEU A 17 6.14 2.32 9.26
N LYS A 18 6.06 1.46 10.28
CA LYS A 18 5.68 1.84 11.66
C LYS A 18 6.76 2.66 12.35
N ASP A 19 8.03 2.34 12.07
CA ASP A 19 9.16 3.06 12.64
C ASP A 19 9.39 4.42 11.96
N CYS A 20 8.86 4.60 10.75
CA CYS A 20 8.79 5.89 10.07
C CYS A 20 7.59 6.70 10.60
N ASN A 21 7.83 7.95 11.01
CA ASN A 21 6.77 8.88 11.44
C ASN A 21 5.97 9.44 10.24
N LEU A 22 5.31 8.55 9.49
CA LEU A 22 4.53 8.89 8.29
C LEU A 22 3.11 9.29 8.68
N SER A 23 2.62 10.40 8.13
CA SER A 23 1.26 10.88 8.40
C SER A 23 0.18 9.91 7.87
N ASN A 24 0.43 9.28 6.73
CA ASN A 24 -0.52 8.40 6.05
C ASN A 24 0.22 7.21 5.42
N VAL A 25 -0.29 6.01 5.64
CA VAL A 25 0.20 4.77 5.01
C VAL A 25 -0.97 4.04 4.39
N ILE A 26 -0.87 3.80 3.09
CA ILE A 26 -1.83 3.00 2.32
C ILE A 26 -1.08 1.80 1.75
N LEU A 27 -1.54 0.61 2.11
CA LEU A 27 -1.05 -0.67 1.63
C LEU A 27 -1.94 -1.19 0.49
N ALA A 28 -1.35 -1.82 -0.51
CA ALA A 28 -2.09 -2.34 -1.66
C ALA A 28 -1.60 -3.73 -2.08
N GLY A 29 -2.55 -4.58 -2.47
CA GLY A 29 -2.32 -5.95 -2.88
C GLY A 29 -2.69 -6.97 -1.78
N PRO A 30 -2.92 -8.24 -2.16
CA PRO A 30 -3.46 -9.25 -1.26
C PRO A 30 -2.48 -9.61 -0.15
N LEU A 31 -1.18 -9.64 -0.44
CA LEU A 31 -0.13 -9.98 0.52
C LEU A 31 0.05 -8.87 1.57
N PHE A 32 0.05 -7.61 1.13
CA PHE A 32 0.09 -6.47 2.04
C PHE A 32 -1.20 -6.32 2.85
N THR A 33 -2.36 -6.68 2.29
CA THR A 33 -3.62 -6.70 3.04
C THR A 33 -3.61 -7.76 4.13
N ARG A 34 -3.06 -8.95 3.84
CA ARG A 34 -2.88 -10.01 4.85
C ARG A 34 -1.88 -9.60 5.93
N ALA A 35 -0.66 -9.24 5.53
CA ALA A 35 0.42 -8.89 6.45
C ALA A 35 0.11 -7.61 7.26
N GLY A 36 -0.65 -6.68 6.67
CA GLY A 36 -1.08 -5.43 7.29
C GLY A 36 -2.19 -5.59 8.32
N GLY A 37 -2.75 -6.78 8.49
CA GLY A 37 -3.74 -7.07 9.52
C GLY A 37 -3.26 -6.64 10.91
N GLY A 38 -4.01 -5.77 11.58
CA GLY A 38 -3.64 -5.25 12.90
C GLY A 38 -2.50 -4.22 12.92
N SER A 39 -2.02 -3.76 11.75
CA SER A 39 -0.98 -2.71 11.68
C SER A 39 -1.50 -1.30 11.99
N GLY A 40 -2.81 -1.08 11.84
CA GLY A 40 -3.43 0.25 11.87
C GLY A 40 -3.35 0.98 10.53
N PHE A 41 -2.64 0.44 9.54
CA PHE A 41 -2.58 1.00 8.19
C PHE A 41 -3.81 0.63 7.38
N ARG A 42 -4.22 1.55 6.50
CA ARG A 42 -5.29 1.29 5.53
C ARG A 42 -4.74 0.36 4.46
N SER A 43 -5.48 -0.69 4.11
CA SER A 43 -5.05 -1.66 3.10
C SER A 43 -6.15 -1.98 2.09
N PHE A 44 -5.75 -2.22 0.83
CA PHE A 44 -6.65 -2.62 -0.25
C PHE A 44 -6.19 -3.91 -0.92
N PRO A 45 -7.10 -4.86 -1.20
CA PRO A 45 -6.73 -6.16 -1.76
C PRO A 45 -6.19 -6.06 -3.19
N ASP A 46 -6.58 -5.02 -3.94
CA ASP A 46 -6.19 -4.81 -5.32
C ASP A 46 -6.21 -3.33 -5.71
N ILE A 47 -5.69 -3.04 -6.91
CA ILE A 47 -5.60 -1.70 -7.47
C ILE A 47 -6.96 -1.06 -7.76
N GLY A 48 -7.99 -1.87 -8.06
CA GLY A 48 -9.35 -1.40 -8.30
C GLY A 48 -9.95 -0.80 -7.03
N LYS A 49 -9.84 -1.52 -5.91
CA LYS A 49 -10.28 -1.02 -4.59
C LYS A 49 -9.51 0.19 -4.11
N LEU A 50 -8.21 0.25 -4.37
CA LEU A 50 -7.43 1.46 -4.11
C LEU A 50 -7.93 2.66 -4.94
N LYS A 51 -8.24 2.47 -6.24
CA LYS A 51 -8.77 3.55 -7.09
C LYS A 51 -10.15 4.02 -6.64
N GLU A 52 -11.05 3.10 -6.29
CA GLU A 52 -12.37 3.44 -5.73
C GLU A 52 -12.21 4.36 -4.52
N TYR A 53 -11.29 4.01 -3.62
CA TYR A 53 -10.97 4.82 -2.45
C TYR A 53 -10.45 6.21 -2.81
N LEU A 54 -9.40 6.30 -3.63
CA LEU A 54 -8.76 7.58 -3.97
C LEU A 54 -9.69 8.54 -4.72
N ARG A 55 -10.68 8.02 -5.47
CA ARG A 55 -11.71 8.85 -6.09
C ARG A 55 -12.67 9.45 -5.06
N LYS A 56 -12.99 8.69 -4.01
CA LYS A 56 -13.93 9.11 -2.96
C LYS A 56 -13.24 10.02 -1.93
N GLU A 57 -12.00 9.72 -1.60
CA GLU A 57 -11.16 10.46 -0.65
C GLU A 57 -9.83 10.84 -1.33
N PRO A 58 -9.81 11.92 -2.14
CA PRO A 58 -8.60 12.37 -2.79
C PRO A 58 -7.51 12.78 -1.79
N VAL A 59 -6.29 12.29 -2.00
CA VAL A 59 -5.14 12.59 -1.14
C VAL A 59 -4.39 13.79 -1.73
N LYS A 60 -4.61 14.99 -1.19
CA LYS A 60 -4.01 16.25 -1.69
C LYS A 60 -3.16 16.94 -0.63
N GLY A 61 -2.14 17.69 -1.07
CA GLY A 61 -1.29 18.47 -0.17
C GLY A 61 -0.22 17.66 0.58
N PHE A 62 0.13 16.48 0.08
CA PHE A 62 1.15 15.60 0.66
C PHE A 62 2.33 15.41 -0.30
N HIS A 63 3.50 15.11 0.25
CA HIS A 63 4.58 14.48 -0.51
C HIS A 63 4.32 12.97 -0.55
N ILE A 64 4.01 12.44 -1.73
CA ILE A 64 3.55 11.06 -1.88
C ILE A 64 4.65 10.20 -2.49
N LEU A 65 5.02 9.12 -1.79
CA LEU A 65 5.86 8.05 -2.33
C LEU A 65 4.97 6.89 -2.78
N ILE A 66 5.07 6.53 -4.06
CA ILE A 66 4.39 5.37 -4.62
C ILE A 66 5.44 4.30 -4.91
N LYS A 67 5.27 3.11 -4.31
CA LYS A 67 6.22 2.00 -4.43
C LYS A 67 5.47 0.68 -4.51
N GLY A 68 5.82 -0.16 -5.49
CA GLY A 68 5.25 -1.49 -5.65
C GLY A 68 5.96 -2.28 -6.75
N SER A 69 5.65 -3.56 -6.87
CA SER A 69 6.12 -4.39 -7.99
C SER A 69 5.42 -3.98 -9.28
N ARG A 70 6.07 -4.22 -10.43
CA ARG A 70 5.48 -3.94 -11.75
C ARG A 70 4.13 -4.62 -11.95
N GLY A 71 3.97 -5.85 -11.42
CA GLY A 71 2.71 -6.60 -11.51
C GLY A 71 1.51 -5.95 -10.80
N MET A 72 1.73 -4.97 -9.92
CA MET A 72 0.64 -4.20 -9.29
C MET A 72 0.16 -3.01 -10.10
N ALA A 73 0.90 -2.62 -11.14
CA ALA A 73 0.56 -1.51 -12.02
C ALA A 73 0.12 -0.24 -11.25
N LEU A 74 0.85 0.11 -10.18
CA LEU A 74 0.47 1.22 -9.29
C LEU A 74 0.47 2.57 -10.02
N GLU A 75 1.20 2.71 -11.13
CA GLU A 75 1.18 3.89 -12.00
C GLU A 75 -0.24 4.28 -12.44
N GLN A 76 -1.18 3.33 -12.45
CA GLN A 76 -2.57 3.59 -12.80
C GLN A 76 -3.30 4.53 -11.81
N ILE A 77 -2.75 4.81 -10.63
CA ILE A 77 -3.33 5.75 -9.67
C ILE A 77 -2.80 7.17 -9.82
N TYR A 78 -1.79 7.43 -10.66
CA TYR A 78 -1.14 8.74 -10.75
C TYR A 78 -2.13 9.86 -11.08
N ASN A 79 -3.11 9.58 -11.94
CA ASN A 79 -4.14 10.56 -12.31
C ASN A 79 -5.17 10.84 -11.21
N LEU A 80 -5.09 10.14 -10.07
CA LEU A 80 -6.00 10.28 -8.92
C LEU A 80 -5.34 10.98 -7.72
N LEU A 81 -4.05 11.32 -7.82
CA LEU A 81 -3.25 11.92 -6.77
C LEU A 81 -2.94 13.39 -7.08
#